data_AF-A0A7Y2NYK7-F1
#
_entry.id   AF-A0A7Y2NYK7-F1
#
_cell.length_a   1.000
_cell.length_b   1.000
_cell.length_c   1.000
_cell.angle_alpha   90.00
_cell.angle_beta   90.00
_cell.angle_gamma   90.00
#
_symmetry.space_group_name_H-M   'P 1'
#
loop_
_entity.id
_entity.type
_entity.pdbx_description
1 polymer ?
#
loop_
_entity_poly.entity_id
_entity_poly.type
_entity_poly.pdbx_seq_one_letter_code
_entity_poly.pdbx_strand_id
1 'polypeptide(L)'
;LQGVRGSAVLLASGRGSTESLGHLRRMLDRFDLTAAIRVPLGEEAPLGGVPHLALRAERVPNLAGATLLGYTAAWDEAVTAAREAALVVLVDEPLTAAEWDTVRHAGAVVVLSTLEGDGLEQADVVLPITTMAEEYGTYINHDHRLQRFLQAKSAPGMARPAWWIAVEALAIAEDQTEAPGSANEAFAVLSDHVPSLAGLTYQDIGFVGRTVTRDIPAGAGR
;
A
#
# COMPACT_ATOMS: atom_id res chain seq x y z
N LEU A 1 17.86 -1.11 4.71
CA LEU A 1 17.14 -1.05 6.00
C LEU A 1 18.12 -1.05 7.19
N GLN A 2 18.98 -2.05 7.37
CA GLN A 2 19.95 -2.07 8.49
C GLN A 2 20.77 -0.77 8.60
N GLY A 3 20.96 -0.28 9.82
CA GLY A 3 21.79 0.90 10.12
C GLY A 3 21.20 2.28 9.78
N VAL A 4 20.18 2.37 8.93
CA VAL A 4 19.51 3.64 8.61
C VAL A 4 18.55 4.02 9.74
N ARG A 5 18.69 5.24 10.26
CA ARG A 5 17.81 5.88 11.25
C ARG A 5 17.34 7.22 10.70
N GLY A 6 16.18 7.70 11.16
CA GLY A 6 15.62 8.99 10.75
C GLY A 6 14.19 8.85 10.25
N SER A 7 13.77 9.79 9.42
CA SER A 7 12.45 9.77 8.78
C SER A 7 12.44 8.90 7.53
N ALA A 8 11.29 8.29 7.25
CA ALA A 8 11.01 7.63 5.99
C ALA A 8 9.71 8.16 5.41
N VAL A 9 9.61 8.17 4.07
CA VAL A 9 8.38 8.52 3.36
C VAL A 9 7.94 7.35 2.50
N LEU A 10 6.67 6.97 2.62
CA LEU A 10 6.03 5.94 1.83
C LEU A 10 4.96 6.59 0.95
N LEU A 11 5.24 6.72 -0.34
CA LEU A 11 4.35 7.25 -1.35
C LEU A 11 3.79 6.08 -2.14
N ALA A 12 2.50 5.77 -2.03
CA ALA A 12 1.94 4.58 -2.66
C ALA A 12 0.69 4.85 -3.49
N SER A 13 0.47 4.00 -4.50
CA SER A 13 -0.78 3.96 -5.24
C SER A 13 -1.89 3.34 -4.40
N GLY A 14 -3.11 3.91 -4.48
CA GLY A 14 -4.30 3.34 -3.82
C GLY A 14 -4.81 2.03 -4.45
N ARG A 15 -4.07 1.50 -5.44
CA ARG A 15 -4.28 0.20 -6.08
C ARG A 15 -3.54 -0.94 -5.39
N GLY A 16 -2.63 -0.65 -4.46
CA GLY A 16 -1.94 -1.68 -3.68
C GLY A 16 -2.91 -2.51 -2.83
N SER A 17 -2.67 -3.82 -2.75
CA SER A 17 -3.41 -4.72 -1.87
C SER A 17 -3.23 -4.36 -0.39
N THR A 18 -4.17 -4.76 0.46
CA THR A 18 -4.11 -4.50 1.90
C THR A 18 -2.86 -5.13 2.51
N GLU A 19 -2.48 -6.32 2.04
CA GLU A 19 -1.24 -6.99 2.40
C GLU A 19 -0.01 -6.15 2.00
N SER A 20 0.00 -5.63 0.76
CA SER A 20 1.12 -4.81 0.26
C SER A 20 1.28 -3.53 1.05
N LEU A 21 0.20 -2.75 1.19
CA LEU A 21 0.24 -1.50 1.95
C LEU A 21 0.59 -1.75 3.43
N GLY A 22 0.03 -2.80 4.03
CA GLY A 22 0.26 -3.12 5.43
C GLY A 22 1.70 -3.51 5.72
N HIS A 23 2.26 -4.43 4.93
CA HIS A 23 3.64 -4.89 5.13
C HIS A 23 4.68 -3.84 4.74
N LEU A 24 4.42 -3.03 3.71
CA LEU A 24 5.29 -1.90 3.39
C LEU A 24 5.37 -0.88 4.51
N ARG A 25 4.25 -0.58 5.16
CA ARG A 25 4.25 0.26 6.36
C ARG A 25 5.01 -0.38 7.50
N ARG A 26 4.70 -1.65 7.81
CA ARG A 26 5.33 -2.39 8.91
C ARG A 26 6.85 -2.49 8.76
N MET A 27 7.33 -2.73 7.54
CA MET A 27 8.77 -2.72 7.20
C MET A 27 9.47 -1.41 7.62
N LEU A 28 8.71 -0.32 7.72
CA LEU A 28 9.18 1.02 8.05
C LEU A 28 8.81 1.47 9.47
N ASP A 29 8.26 0.62 10.34
CA ASP A 29 7.79 0.98 11.70
C ASP A 29 8.89 1.58 12.61
N ARG A 30 10.16 1.28 12.30
CA ARG A 30 11.32 1.81 13.04
C ARG A 30 11.76 3.22 12.61
N PHE A 31 11.12 3.79 11.59
CA PHE A 31 11.37 5.16 11.12
C PHE A 31 10.30 6.11 11.67
N ASP A 32 10.62 7.40 11.67
CA ASP A 32 9.58 8.43 11.74
C ASP A 32 8.88 8.51 10.37
N LEU A 33 7.72 7.85 10.26
CA LEU A 33 7.10 7.51 8.98
C LEU A 33 5.98 8.47 8.58
N THR A 34 6.14 9.09 7.41
CA THR A 34 5.04 9.73 6.67
C THR A 34 4.58 8.80 5.55
N ALA A 35 3.32 8.35 5.61
CA ALA A 35 2.74 7.48 4.58
C ALA A 35 1.52 8.14 3.91
N ALA A 36 1.54 8.22 2.58
CA ALA A 36 0.47 8.84 1.80
C ALA A 36 0.09 8.01 0.58
N ILE A 37 -1.20 8.10 0.22
CA ILE A 37 -1.76 7.54 -1.01
C ILE A 37 -2.13 8.66 -1.96
N ARG A 38 -1.82 8.52 -3.25
CA ARG A 38 -2.39 9.41 -4.25
C ARG A 38 -3.86 9.04 -4.48
N VAL A 39 -4.74 10.01 -4.30
CA VAL A 39 -6.19 9.85 -4.49
C VAL A 39 -6.64 10.75 -5.62
N PRO A 40 -6.74 10.24 -6.87
CA PRO A 40 -7.36 11.00 -7.94
C PRO A 40 -8.85 11.18 -7.60
N LEU A 41 -9.31 12.42 -7.71
CA LEU A 41 -10.71 12.79 -7.48
C LEU A 41 -11.40 13.07 -8.81
N GLY A 42 -12.68 12.74 -8.89
CA GLY A 42 -13.54 13.11 -10.01
C GLY A 42 -14.98 13.29 -9.58
N GLU A 43 -15.86 13.61 -10.53
CA GLU A 43 -17.28 13.76 -10.24
C GLU A 43 -17.92 12.41 -9.89
N GLU A 44 -18.82 12.44 -8.89
CA GLU A 44 -19.65 11.28 -8.59
C GLU A 44 -20.79 11.17 -9.63
N ALA A 45 -20.96 9.99 -10.20
CA ALA A 45 -21.98 9.73 -11.21
C ALA A 45 -22.72 8.43 -10.92
N PRO A 46 -24.06 8.44 -10.70
CA PRO A 46 -24.81 7.21 -10.54
C PRO A 46 -24.79 6.39 -11.83
N LEU A 47 -24.74 5.06 -11.70
CA LEU A 47 -24.92 4.17 -12.84
C LEU A 47 -26.41 3.99 -13.11
N GLY A 48 -26.87 4.51 -14.25
CA GLY A 48 -28.26 4.37 -14.67
C GLY A 48 -28.71 2.91 -14.70
N GLY A 49 -29.84 2.60 -14.05
CA GLY A 49 -30.44 1.27 -14.04
C GLY A 49 -30.01 0.34 -12.91
N VAL A 50 -29.05 0.73 -12.05
CA VAL A 50 -28.64 -0.07 -10.88
C VAL A 50 -28.74 0.78 -9.61
N PRO A 51 -29.72 0.51 -8.72
CA PRO A 51 -29.84 1.23 -7.46
C PRO A 51 -28.56 1.17 -6.64
N HIS A 52 -28.16 2.30 -6.06
CA HIS A 52 -27.00 2.43 -5.16
C HIS A 52 -25.62 2.14 -5.78
N LEU A 53 -25.54 1.93 -7.10
CA LEU A 53 -24.26 1.84 -7.79
C LEU A 53 -23.92 3.20 -8.40
N ALA A 54 -22.77 3.75 -7.99
CA ALA A 54 -22.27 5.01 -8.50
C ALA A 54 -20.76 4.92 -8.70
N LEU A 55 -20.30 5.59 -9.76
CA LEU A 55 -18.92 5.94 -9.95
C LEU A 55 -18.56 6.98 -8.87
N ARG A 56 -17.78 6.58 -7.87
CA ARG A 56 -17.48 7.39 -6.66
C ARG A 56 -16.52 8.54 -6.93
N ALA A 57 -16.45 9.54 -6.04
CA ALA A 57 -15.51 10.65 -6.23
C ALA A 57 -14.05 10.17 -6.23
N GLU A 58 -13.69 9.30 -5.28
CA GLU A 58 -12.35 8.74 -5.17
C GLU A 58 -12.10 7.63 -6.19
N ARG A 59 -10.99 7.70 -6.92
CA ARG A 59 -10.62 6.76 -8.00
C ARG A 59 -9.65 5.66 -7.54
N VAL A 60 -9.83 5.18 -6.32
CA VAL A 60 -8.90 4.26 -5.66
C VAL A 60 -9.66 3.09 -5.03
N PRO A 61 -9.33 1.84 -5.38
CA PRO A 61 -10.10 0.68 -4.91
C PRO A 61 -9.89 0.36 -3.42
N ASN A 62 -8.76 0.79 -2.83
CA ASN A 62 -8.36 0.40 -1.49
C ASN A 62 -8.07 1.58 -0.55
N LEU A 63 -8.70 2.74 -0.77
CA LEU A 63 -8.47 3.91 0.10
C LEU A 63 -8.88 3.65 1.55
N ALA A 64 -10.03 3.01 1.78
CA ALA A 64 -10.46 2.67 3.12
C ALA A 64 -9.46 1.72 3.81
N GLY A 65 -8.88 0.78 3.06
CA GLY A 65 -7.82 -0.09 3.58
C GLY A 65 -6.54 0.66 3.89
N ALA A 66 -6.11 1.56 3.01
CA ALA A 66 -4.94 2.39 3.26
C ALA A 66 -5.11 3.30 4.47
N THR A 67 -6.27 3.96 4.60
CA THR A 67 -6.59 4.79 5.78
C THR A 67 -6.61 3.98 7.07
N LEU A 68 -7.19 2.77 7.04
CA LEU A 68 -7.18 1.84 8.17
C LEU A 68 -5.76 1.43 8.56
N LEU A 69 -4.87 1.29 7.58
CA LEU A 69 -3.44 1.05 7.77
C LEU A 69 -2.64 2.32 8.11
N GLY A 70 -3.29 3.47 8.32
CA GLY A 70 -2.62 4.71 8.75
C GLY A 70 -2.00 5.54 7.63
N TYR A 71 -2.35 5.31 6.37
CA TYR A 71 -2.00 6.21 5.27
C TYR A 71 -2.93 7.42 5.25
N THR A 72 -2.37 8.57 4.87
CA THR A 72 -3.13 9.80 4.64
C THR A 72 -3.36 10.05 3.15
N ALA A 73 -4.27 10.97 2.82
CA ALA A 73 -4.41 11.52 1.47
C ALA A 73 -3.58 12.81 1.28
N ALA A 74 -2.69 13.15 2.23
CA ALA A 74 -1.86 14.35 2.20
C ALA A 74 -0.61 14.12 1.32
N TRP A 75 -0.84 13.87 0.03
CA TRP A 75 0.20 13.49 -0.92
C TRP A 75 1.28 14.58 -1.06
N ASP A 76 0.89 15.84 -1.24
CA ASP A 76 1.84 16.94 -1.46
C ASP A 76 2.71 17.23 -0.22
N GLU A 77 2.14 17.05 0.98
CA GLU A 77 2.88 17.14 2.25
C GLU A 77 3.91 16.01 2.36
N ALA A 78 3.52 14.78 1.99
CA ALA A 78 4.43 13.64 1.98
C ALA A 78 5.57 13.80 0.96
N VAL A 79 5.27 14.30 -0.25
CA VAL A 79 6.31 14.66 -1.25
C VAL A 79 7.25 15.72 -0.69
N THR A 80 6.72 16.74 -0.01
CA THR A 80 7.56 17.78 0.61
C THR A 80 8.49 17.18 1.68
N ALA A 81 7.96 16.31 2.54
CA ALA A 81 8.74 15.60 3.57
C ALA A 81 9.83 14.68 2.97
N ALA A 82 9.61 14.17 1.75
CA ALA A 82 10.56 13.28 1.09
C ALA A 82 11.94 13.93 0.87
N ARG A 83 11.99 15.27 0.75
CA ARG A 83 13.24 16.02 0.51
C ARG A 83 14.31 15.77 1.57
N GLU A 84 13.89 15.60 2.83
CA GLU A 84 14.79 15.42 3.98
C GLU A 84 14.76 13.99 4.55
N ALA A 85 14.02 13.09 3.89
CA ALA A 85 13.85 11.73 4.35
C ALA A 85 15.14 10.92 4.18
N ALA A 86 15.43 10.06 5.16
CA ALA A 86 16.55 9.10 5.04
C ALA A 86 16.23 8.01 4.01
N LEU A 87 14.95 7.73 3.76
CA LEU A 87 14.47 6.75 2.80
C LEU A 87 13.11 7.17 2.23
N VAL A 88 12.97 7.10 0.92
CA VAL A 88 11.68 7.16 0.22
C VAL A 88 11.40 5.80 -0.40
N VAL A 89 10.20 5.28 -0.18
CA VAL A 89 9.66 4.13 -0.91
C VAL A 89 8.48 4.61 -1.75
N LEU A 90 8.64 4.59 -3.07
CA LEU A 90 7.60 4.92 -4.04
C LEU A 90 6.98 3.63 -4.58
N VAL A 91 5.66 3.51 -4.58
CA VAL A 91 4.96 2.26 -4.91
C VAL A 91 3.90 2.50 -5.98
N ASP A 92 4.21 2.08 -7.20
CA ASP A 92 3.34 2.02 -8.38
C ASP A 92 2.57 3.31 -8.69
N GLU A 93 3.16 4.46 -8.38
CA GLU A 93 2.54 5.75 -8.63
C GLU A 93 3.53 6.66 -9.37
N PRO A 94 3.17 7.16 -10.58
CA PRO A 94 4.04 8.08 -11.30
C PRO A 94 4.17 9.41 -10.56
N LEU A 95 5.38 9.94 -10.54
CA LEU A 95 5.68 11.29 -10.09
C LEU A 95 5.79 12.24 -11.28
N THR A 96 5.31 13.45 -11.10
CA THR A 96 5.58 14.58 -11.99
C THR A 96 7.05 14.99 -11.90
N ALA A 97 7.55 15.75 -12.89
CA ALA A 97 8.91 16.27 -12.86
C ALA A 97 9.23 17.09 -11.58
N ALA A 98 8.27 17.88 -11.10
CA ALA A 98 8.43 18.69 -9.87
C ALA A 98 8.48 17.83 -8.59
N GLU A 99 7.70 16.75 -8.54
CA GLU A 99 7.76 15.81 -7.42
C GLU A 99 9.09 15.04 -7.42
N TRP A 100 9.55 14.63 -8.60
CA TRP A 100 10.88 14.03 -8.77
C TRP A 100 12.01 14.96 -8.33
N ASP A 101 11.94 16.24 -8.69
CA ASP A 101 12.89 17.28 -8.24
C ASP A 101 12.98 17.39 -6.71
N THR A 102 11.94 16.97 -5.99
CA THR A 102 11.92 16.94 -4.53
C THR A 102 12.39 15.58 -3.99
N VAL A 103 11.79 14.49 -4.47
CA VAL A 103 12.04 13.12 -3.98
C VAL A 103 13.49 12.69 -4.16
N ARG A 104 14.15 13.08 -5.25
CA ARG A 104 15.56 12.72 -5.52
C ARG A 104 16.57 13.28 -4.52
N HIS A 105 16.15 14.18 -3.63
CA HIS A 105 17.01 14.70 -2.56
C HIS A 105 17.03 13.83 -1.30
N ALA A 106 16.15 12.83 -1.21
CA ALA A 106 16.17 11.86 -0.12
C ALA A 106 17.52 11.13 -0.03
N GLY A 107 17.83 10.59 1.15
CA GLY A 107 19.05 9.81 1.36
C GLY A 107 19.12 8.53 0.52
N ALA A 108 17.96 7.93 0.23
CA ALA A 108 17.81 6.83 -0.72
C ALA A 108 16.37 6.80 -1.26
N VAL A 109 16.19 6.45 -2.53
CA VAL A 109 14.90 6.30 -3.21
C VAL A 109 14.77 4.89 -3.77
N VAL A 110 13.79 4.14 -3.24
CA VAL A 110 13.42 2.81 -3.71
C VAL A 110 12.07 2.89 -4.41
N VAL A 111 12.01 2.42 -5.65
CA VAL A 111 10.77 2.37 -6.43
C VAL A 111 10.33 0.93 -6.62
N LEU A 112 9.09 0.64 -6.25
CA LEU A 112 8.39 -0.60 -6.54
C LEU A 112 7.40 -0.30 -7.67
N SER A 113 7.61 -0.83 -8.87
CA SER A 113 6.77 -0.47 -10.03
C SER A 113 6.28 -1.70 -10.80
N THR A 114 5.05 -1.62 -11.32
CA THR A 114 4.51 -2.64 -12.25
C THR A 114 4.93 -2.40 -13.70
N LEU A 115 5.35 -1.17 -14.03
CA LEU A 115 5.72 -0.75 -15.38
C LEU A 115 7.06 -0.02 -15.39
N GLU A 116 7.72 -0.02 -16.55
CA GLU A 116 8.73 1.00 -16.83
C GLU A 116 8.06 2.38 -16.95
N GLY A 117 8.78 3.44 -16.64
CA GLY A 117 8.25 4.79 -16.68
C GLY A 117 9.33 5.85 -16.59
N ASP A 118 8.94 7.09 -16.88
CA ASP A 118 9.83 8.25 -16.85
C ASP A 118 10.25 8.56 -15.39
N GLY A 119 11.53 8.89 -15.21
CA GLY A 119 12.10 9.27 -13.92
C GLY A 119 12.61 8.12 -13.07
N LEU A 120 12.42 6.85 -13.49
CA LEU A 120 12.97 5.69 -12.78
C LEU A 120 14.51 5.73 -12.70
N GLU A 121 15.18 6.41 -13.63
CA GLU A 121 16.63 6.63 -13.61
C GLU A 121 17.11 7.49 -12.42
N GLN A 122 16.18 8.16 -11.73
CA GLN A 122 16.46 8.96 -10.53
C GLN A 122 16.39 8.13 -9.24
N ALA A 123 15.91 6.88 -9.31
CA ALA A 123 15.85 5.98 -8.17
C ALA A 123 17.18 5.25 -7.96
N ASP A 124 17.54 4.99 -6.70
CA ASP A 124 18.70 4.18 -6.36
C ASP A 124 18.44 2.69 -6.62
N VAL A 125 17.20 2.26 -6.42
CA VAL A 125 16.76 0.87 -6.63
C VAL A 125 15.36 0.86 -7.25
N VAL A 126 15.19 0.06 -8.29
CA VAL A 126 13.88 -0.23 -8.89
C VAL A 126 13.62 -1.74 -8.80
N LEU A 127 12.51 -2.12 -8.18
CA LEU A 127 12.08 -3.52 -8.07
C LEU A 127 10.73 -3.73 -8.78
N PRO A 128 10.62 -4.72 -9.68
CA PRO A 128 9.38 -5.00 -10.36
C PRO A 128 8.37 -5.64 -9.40
N ILE A 129 7.14 -5.12 -9.38
CA ILE A 129 6.04 -5.67 -8.60
C ILE A 129 4.86 -6.13 -9.45
N THR A 130 4.01 -6.97 -8.86
CA THR A 130 2.79 -7.46 -9.49
C THR A 130 1.63 -6.48 -9.36
N THR A 131 0.76 -6.49 -10.36
CA THR A 131 -0.58 -5.88 -10.31
C THR A 131 -1.57 -6.77 -9.59
N MET A 132 -2.75 -6.24 -9.25
CA MET A 132 -3.88 -7.01 -8.70
C MET A 132 -4.23 -8.26 -9.53
N ALA A 133 -4.10 -8.19 -10.86
CA ALA A 133 -4.40 -9.30 -11.75
C ALA A 133 -3.35 -10.44 -11.67
N GLU A 134 -2.18 -10.16 -11.09
CA GLU A 134 -1.00 -11.04 -11.06
C GLU A 134 -0.74 -11.64 -9.68
N GLU A 135 -1.52 -11.25 -8.66
CA GLU A 135 -1.35 -11.71 -7.29
C GLU A 135 -2.66 -12.11 -6.62
N TYR A 136 -2.56 -12.69 -5.44
CA TYR A 136 -3.69 -12.83 -4.52
C TYR A 136 -3.58 -11.73 -3.47
N GLY A 137 -4.71 -11.21 -3.03
CA GLY A 137 -4.73 -10.18 -2.01
C GLY A 137 -6.14 -9.76 -1.65
N THR A 138 -6.21 -8.69 -0.86
CA THR A 138 -7.47 -8.13 -0.41
C THR A 138 -7.55 -6.63 -0.61
N TYR A 139 -8.77 -6.13 -0.82
CA TYR A 139 -9.09 -4.72 -0.75
C TYR A 139 -10.17 -4.48 0.30
N ILE A 140 -10.11 -3.32 0.94
CA ILE A 140 -11.19 -2.78 1.76
C ILE A 140 -11.80 -1.63 0.96
N ASN A 141 -13.03 -1.86 0.48
CA ASN A 141 -13.72 -0.89 -0.35
C ASN A 141 -14.30 0.28 0.48
N HIS A 142 -14.94 1.24 -0.20
CA HIS A 142 -15.56 2.42 0.42
C HIS A 142 -16.56 2.08 1.54
N ASP A 143 -17.31 0.98 1.41
CA ASP A 143 -18.28 0.52 2.41
C ASP A 143 -17.62 -0.26 3.56
N HIS A 144 -16.28 -0.20 3.67
CA HIS A 144 -15.47 -0.97 4.60
C HIS A 144 -15.71 -2.47 4.49
N ARG A 145 -15.98 -2.96 3.28
CA ARG A 145 -16.04 -4.38 2.99
C ARG A 145 -14.66 -4.84 2.55
N LEU A 146 -14.06 -5.70 3.37
CA LEU A 146 -12.88 -6.48 3.05
C LEU A 146 -13.27 -7.57 2.05
N GLN A 147 -12.64 -7.58 0.88
CA GLN A 147 -12.92 -8.49 -0.22
C GLN A 147 -11.63 -9.09 -0.75
N ARG A 148 -11.66 -10.38 -1.07
CA ARG A 148 -10.55 -11.07 -1.73
C ARG A 148 -10.63 -10.89 -3.23
N PHE A 149 -9.48 -10.66 -3.85
CA PHE A 149 -9.31 -10.88 -5.28
C PHE A 149 -8.40 -12.07 -5.51
N LEU A 150 -8.53 -12.68 -6.70
CA LEU A 150 -7.78 -13.86 -7.09
C LEU A 150 -6.86 -13.52 -8.25
N GLN A 151 -5.71 -14.19 -8.30
CA GLN A 151 -4.79 -14.09 -9.41
C GLN A 151 -5.49 -14.51 -10.71
N ALA A 152 -5.48 -13.63 -11.71
CA ALA A 152 -6.03 -13.89 -13.04
C ALA A 152 -4.96 -14.37 -14.03
N LYS A 153 -3.70 -13.94 -13.85
CA LYS A 153 -2.56 -14.36 -14.66
C LYS A 153 -1.30 -14.49 -13.81
N SER A 154 -0.31 -15.25 -14.28
CA SER A 154 0.97 -15.37 -13.57
C SER A 154 1.75 -14.05 -13.59
N ALA A 155 2.55 -13.83 -12.55
CA ALA A 155 3.48 -12.71 -12.47
C ALA A 155 4.49 -12.73 -13.65
N PRO A 156 4.75 -11.58 -14.30
CA PRO A 156 5.71 -11.51 -15.39
C PRO A 156 7.15 -11.53 -14.86
N GLY A 157 7.99 -12.39 -15.45
CA GLY A 157 9.43 -12.44 -15.17
C GLY A 157 9.76 -12.57 -13.68
N MET A 158 10.46 -11.57 -13.14
CA MET A 158 10.89 -11.53 -11.73
C MET A 158 9.96 -10.71 -10.82
N ALA A 159 8.82 -10.22 -11.34
CA ALA A 159 7.89 -9.44 -10.55
C ALA A 159 7.38 -10.25 -9.34
N ARG A 160 7.25 -9.58 -8.20
CA ARG A 160 6.72 -10.14 -6.95
C ARG A 160 5.70 -9.19 -6.33
N PRO A 161 4.74 -9.67 -5.54
CA PRO A 161 3.89 -8.78 -4.76
C PRO A 161 4.71 -7.83 -3.89
N ALA A 162 4.26 -6.58 -3.75
CA ALA A 162 4.97 -5.61 -2.93
C ALA A 162 5.03 -6.05 -1.45
N TRP A 163 4.01 -6.75 -0.94
CA TRP A 163 4.07 -7.37 0.38
C TRP A 163 5.22 -8.36 0.51
N TRP A 164 5.51 -9.14 -0.54
CA TRP A 164 6.56 -10.15 -0.51
C TRP A 164 7.93 -9.49 -0.38
N ILE A 165 8.18 -8.44 -1.18
CA ILE A 165 9.40 -7.63 -1.06
C ILE A 165 9.53 -7.04 0.34
N ALA A 166 8.43 -6.53 0.91
CA ALA A 166 8.44 -5.91 2.22
C ALA A 166 8.76 -6.89 3.36
N VAL A 167 8.14 -8.08 3.36
CA VAL A 167 8.40 -9.10 4.40
C VAL A 167 9.79 -9.69 4.29
N GLU A 168 10.30 -9.91 3.07
CA GLU A 168 11.66 -10.42 2.85
C GLU A 168 12.70 -9.37 3.28
N ALA A 169 12.50 -8.10 2.92
CA ALA A 169 13.39 -7.02 3.33
C ALA A 169 13.40 -6.83 4.85
N LEU A 170 12.25 -6.99 5.51
CA LEU A 170 12.14 -6.96 6.97
C LEU A 170 12.85 -8.17 7.60
N ALA A 171 12.60 -9.38 7.09
CA ALA A 171 13.24 -10.60 7.60
C ALA A 171 14.77 -10.52 7.51
N ILE A 172 15.32 -10.04 6.39
CA ILE A 172 16.76 -9.78 6.22
C ILE A 172 17.25 -8.74 7.23
N ALA A 173 16.48 -7.66 7.45
CA ALA A 173 16.87 -6.61 8.37
C ALA A 173 16.89 -7.07 9.83
N GLU A 174 16.02 -8.01 10.19
CA GLU A 174 15.83 -8.56 11.54
C GLU A 174 16.56 -9.89 11.78
N ASP A 175 17.34 -10.38 10.81
CA ASP A 175 18.02 -11.68 10.85
C ASP A 175 17.05 -12.86 11.12
N GLN A 176 15.84 -12.76 10.54
CA GLN A 176 14.82 -13.81 10.62
C GLN A 176 14.95 -14.78 9.45
N THR A 177 14.70 -16.06 9.72
CA THR A 177 14.77 -17.14 8.74
C THR A 177 13.43 -17.47 8.10
N GLU A 178 12.33 -16.90 8.60
CA GLU A 178 10.98 -17.19 8.15
C GLU A 178 10.25 -15.88 7.80
N ALA A 179 9.64 -15.87 6.62
CA ALA A 179 8.73 -14.83 6.15
C ALA A 179 7.49 -15.50 5.54
N PRO A 180 6.33 -14.83 5.48
CA PRO A 180 5.14 -15.37 4.83
C PRO A 180 5.42 -15.84 3.40
N GLY A 181 5.11 -17.11 3.10
CA GLY A 181 5.31 -17.72 1.78
C GLY A 181 4.11 -17.54 0.84
N SER A 182 2.98 -17.05 1.35
CA SER A 182 1.75 -16.85 0.58
C SER A 182 0.99 -15.58 1.01
N ALA A 183 0.11 -15.08 0.13
CA ALA A 183 -0.72 -13.92 0.45
C ALA A 183 -1.67 -14.19 1.64
N ASN A 184 -2.11 -15.43 1.84
CA ASN A 184 -2.93 -15.81 2.99
C ASN A 184 -2.13 -15.72 4.30
N GLU A 185 -0.89 -16.19 4.31
CA GLU A 185 0.01 -16.04 5.45
C GLU A 185 0.37 -14.58 5.69
N ALA A 186 0.62 -13.81 4.62
CA ALA A 186 0.88 -12.39 4.72
C ALA A 186 -0.31 -11.64 5.32
N PHE A 187 -1.53 -11.97 4.91
CA PHE A 187 -2.74 -11.42 5.51
C PHE A 187 -2.89 -11.81 6.98
N ALA A 188 -2.67 -13.08 7.34
CA ALA A 188 -2.75 -13.53 8.73
C ALA A 188 -1.75 -12.80 9.63
N VAL A 189 -0.50 -12.65 9.17
CA VAL A 189 0.52 -11.89 9.90
C VAL A 189 0.13 -10.40 10.00
N LEU A 190 -0.44 -9.81 8.95
CA LEU A 190 -0.91 -8.43 9.00
C LEU A 190 -2.11 -8.27 9.95
N SER A 191 -3.04 -9.23 9.94
CA SER A 191 -4.27 -9.14 10.71
C SER A 191 -4.01 -9.14 12.21
N ASP A 192 -2.99 -9.84 12.67
CA ASP A 192 -2.53 -9.80 14.07
C ASP A 192 -2.02 -8.41 14.53
N HIS A 193 -1.63 -7.54 13.60
CA HIS A 193 -1.10 -6.20 13.89
C HIS A 193 -2.12 -5.08 13.66
N VAL A 194 -3.28 -5.41 13.09
CA VAL A 194 -4.31 -4.44 12.71
C VAL A 194 -5.60 -4.77 13.46
N PRO A 195 -5.98 -4.00 14.50
CA PRO A 195 -7.09 -4.34 15.39
C PRO A 195 -8.41 -4.67 14.67
N SER A 196 -8.79 -3.89 13.66
CA SER A 196 -10.02 -4.14 12.88
C SER A 196 -9.97 -5.40 11.99
N LEU A 197 -8.80 -6.01 11.82
CA LEU A 197 -8.61 -7.25 11.08
C LEU A 197 -8.30 -8.46 11.98
N ALA A 198 -8.09 -8.24 13.29
CA ALA A 198 -7.56 -9.23 14.21
C ALA A 198 -8.29 -10.58 14.15
N GLY A 199 -7.51 -11.65 13.97
CA GLY A 199 -8.01 -13.03 13.92
C GLY A 199 -8.75 -13.41 12.64
N LEU A 200 -8.88 -12.51 11.65
CA LEU A 200 -9.46 -12.87 10.36
C LEU A 200 -8.45 -13.65 9.52
N THR A 201 -8.96 -14.64 8.79
CA THR A 201 -8.25 -15.37 7.73
C THR A 201 -8.94 -15.16 6.38
N TYR A 202 -8.30 -15.58 5.27
CA TYR A 202 -8.97 -15.59 3.96
C TYR A 202 -10.25 -16.44 3.92
N GLN A 203 -10.37 -17.45 4.78
CA GLN A 203 -11.59 -18.25 4.89
C GLN A 203 -12.72 -17.43 5.54
N ASP A 204 -12.41 -16.62 6.56
CA ASP A 204 -13.40 -15.78 7.26
C ASP A 204 -13.92 -14.61 6.43
N ILE A 205 -13.13 -14.16 5.44
CA ILE A 205 -13.55 -13.12 4.48
C ILE A 205 -14.64 -13.68 3.54
N GLY A 206 -14.51 -14.95 3.16
CA GLY A 206 -15.43 -15.62 2.23
C GLY A 206 -15.46 -15.00 0.83
N PHE A 207 -16.38 -15.51 -0.01
CA PHE A 207 -16.49 -15.10 -1.41
C PHE A 207 -17.12 -13.70 -1.59
N VAL A 208 -18.10 -13.35 -0.74
CA VAL A 208 -18.82 -12.06 -0.81
C VAL A 208 -18.12 -10.94 -0.03
N GLY A 209 -16.98 -11.25 0.60
CA GLY A 209 -16.30 -10.34 1.51
C GLY A 209 -17.06 -10.11 2.82
N ARG A 210 -16.39 -9.42 3.75
CA ARG A 210 -16.88 -9.16 5.10
C ARG A 210 -16.74 -7.69 5.43
N THR A 211 -17.74 -7.11 6.08
CA THR A 211 -17.62 -5.75 6.62
C THR A 211 -16.69 -5.77 7.83
N VAL A 212 -15.71 -4.88 7.83
CA VAL A 212 -14.79 -4.67 8.95
C VAL A 212 -15.13 -3.36 9.67
N THR A 213 -14.80 -3.29 10.95
CA THR A 213 -15.02 -2.08 11.73
C THR A 213 -14.15 -0.95 11.23
N ARG A 214 -14.62 0.29 11.40
CA ARG A 214 -13.77 1.46 11.27
C ARG A 214 -12.98 1.57 12.58
N ASP A 215 -11.66 1.60 12.51
CA ASP A 215 -10.87 2.07 13.64
C ASP A 215 -11.15 3.57 13.78
N ILE A 216 -12.03 3.94 14.71
CA ILE A 216 -12.26 5.34 15.06
C ILE A 216 -11.05 5.76 15.92
N PRO A 217 -10.23 6.72 15.49
CA PRO A 217 -9.19 7.25 16.36
C PRO A 217 -9.85 7.74 17.65
N ALA A 218 -9.38 7.28 18.81
CA ALA A 218 -9.87 7.73 20.10
C ALA A 218 -9.72 9.26 20.18
N GLY A 219 -10.81 10.01 19.92
CA GLY A 219 -10.80 11.48 19.91
C GLY A 219 -11.72 12.15 18.88
N ALA A 220 -12.19 11.46 17.84
CA ALA A 220 -13.12 12.05 16.86
C ALA A 220 -14.59 11.81 17.29
N GLY A 221 -15.01 12.49 18.36
CA GLY A 221 -16.37 12.38 18.90
C GLY A 221 -16.92 13.71 19.40
N ARG A 222 -17.50 14.50 18.49
CA ARG A 222 -18.79 15.23 18.56
C ARG A 222 -18.81 16.38 17.57
#